data_AF-A0A5D4T0Z5-F1
#
_entry.id   AF-A0A5D4T0Z5-F1
#
_cell.length_a   1.000
_cell.length_b   1.000
_cell.length_c   1.000
_cell.angle_alpha   90.00
_cell.angle_beta   90.00
_cell.angle_gamma   90.00
#
_symmetry.space_group_name_H-M   'P 1'
#
loop_
_entity.id
_entity.type
_entity.pdbx_description
1 polymer ?
#
loop_
_entity_poly.entity_id
_entity_poly.type
_entity_poly.pdbx_seq_one_letter_code
_entity_poly.pdbx_strand_id
1 'polypeptide(L)'
;MNVLRNDKGYTILIVLLTIVVIGLIAPPLINSVMSSSLQNQKTEENVQLENLTEMGIRYFRNDVAKNITAGGMTTSKSPDEIMAALKKIDEAELIPLGTDSGTMKYRVGYINEVRYDPEDTNYILIDYKSEAFVNDAMDDKVETYRLKYTGSPEGGEEEENEENPPPSGGNDRGCLDLNSKNGKIHLSGKTYCYLKGSFVIDEPIKITGQATLEIDGSVVFRKSVDIAGQGNLDIFGSIHFNENVFVRGNGKIIIDGSVQFDKPPSRKGNGSIKVNKQEYK
;
A
#
# COMPACT_ATOMS: atom_id res chain seq x y z
N MET A 1 85.89 -0.06 0.97
CA MET A 1 84.94 -1.11 0.55
C MET A 1 83.61 -0.44 0.25
N ASN A 2 83.28 -0.24 -1.02
CA ASN A 2 81.98 0.30 -1.42
C ASN A 2 80.94 -0.82 -1.31
N VAL A 3 80.07 -0.71 -0.31
CA VAL A 3 78.93 -1.62 -0.14
C VAL A 3 77.96 -1.34 -1.28
N LEU A 4 77.82 -2.28 -2.21
CA LEU A 4 76.83 -2.23 -3.28
C LEU A 4 75.43 -2.26 -2.64
N ARG A 5 74.78 -1.09 -2.54
CA ARG A 5 73.38 -0.94 -2.14
C ARG A 5 72.49 -1.50 -3.25
N ASN A 6 71.90 -2.67 -3.01
CA ASN A 6 70.98 -3.32 -3.94
C ASN A 6 69.54 -2.82 -3.74
N ASP A 7 69.33 -1.52 -3.96
CA ASP A 7 68.01 -0.89 -3.79
C ASP A 7 67.00 -1.33 -4.85
N LYS A 8 67.48 -1.89 -5.99
CA LYS A 8 66.63 -2.36 -7.09
C LYS A 8 65.99 -3.73 -6.83
N GLY A 9 66.64 -4.61 -6.06
CA GLY A 9 66.10 -5.94 -5.73
C GLY A 9 64.91 -5.88 -4.77
N TYR A 10 64.93 -4.94 -3.82
CA TYR A 10 63.87 -4.79 -2.83
C TYR A 10 62.54 -4.30 -3.44
N THR A 11 62.61 -3.42 -4.44
CA THR A 11 61.43 -2.94 -5.17
C THR A 11 60.67 -4.07 -5.86
N ILE A 12 61.39 -5.00 -6.50
CA ILE A 12 60.77 -6.16 -7.17
C ILE A 12 60.06 -7.06 -6.15
N LEU A 13 60.69 -7.30 -5.00
CA LEU A 13 60.09 -8.10 -3.93
C LEU A 13 58.85 -7.45 -3.35
N ILE A 14 58.84 -6.13 -3.13
CA ILE A 14 57.64 -5.42 -2.66
C ILE A 14 56.50 -5.53 -3.66
N VAL A 15 56.76 -5.32 -4.96
CA VAL A 15 55.71 -5.40 -5.97
C VAL A 15 55.13 -6.81 -6.04
N LEU A 16 55.99 -7.83 -6.03
CA LEU A 16 55.55 -9.23 -6.01
C LEU A 16 54.69 -9.53 -4.76
N LEU A 17 55.15 -9.12 -3.58
CA LEU A 17 54.43 -9.28 -2.32
C LEU A 17 53.06 -8.58 -2.38
N THR A 18 53.02 -7.36 -2.93
CA THR A 18 51.79 -6.56 -3.03
C THR A 18 50.78 -7.24 -3.96
N ILE A 19 51.23 -7.77 -5.10
CA ILE A 19 50.37 -8.53 -6.02
C ILE A 19 49.82 -9.79 -5.34
N VAL A 20 50.65 -10.51 -4.58
CA VAL A 20 50.21 -11.70 -3.84
C VAL A 20 49.19 -11.32 -2.76
N VAL A 21 49.43 -10.26 -1.99
CA VAL A 21 48.50 -9.79 -0.95
C VAL A 21 47.16 -9.35 -1.56
N ILE A 22 47.19 -8.58 -2.65
CA ILE A 22 45.96 -8.19 -3.38
C ILE A 22 45.25 -9.43 -3.91
N GLY A 23 45.97 -10.38 -4.51
CA GLY A 23 45.41 -11.62 -5.02
C GLY A 23 44.75 -12.49 -3.94
N LEU A 24 45.26 -12.46 -2.71
CA LEU A 24 44.68 -13.17 -1.57
C LEU A 24 43.46 -12.46 -0.98
N ILE A 25 43.43 -11.13 -1.00
CA ILE A 25 42.35 -10.33 -0.38
C ILE A 25 41.16 -10.10 -1.33
N ALA A 26 41.40 -10.03 -2.65
CA ALA A 26 40.35 -9.70 -3.61
C ALA A 26 39.16 -10.70 -3.62
N PRO A 27 39.36 -12.04 -3.62
CA PRO A 27 38.24 -12.97 -3.69
C PRO A 27 37.27 -12.90 -2.49
N PRO A 28 37.74 -12.84 -1.22
CA PRO A 28 36.86 -12.63 -0.07
C PRO A 28 36.03 -11.35 -0.14
N LEU A 29 36.62 -10.23 -0.61
CA LEU A 29 35.90 -8.96 -0.74
C LEU A 29 34.81 -9.02 -1.80
N ILE A 30 35.09 -9.63 -2.96
CA ILE A 30 34.10 -9.81 -4.02
C ILE A 30 32.92 -10.66 -3.51
N ASN A 31 33.21 -11.77 -2.82
CA ASN A 31 32.16 -12.61 -2.24
C ASN A 31 31.34 -11.86 -1.18
N SER A 32 31.97 -11.02 -0.35
CA SER A 32 31.29 -10.22 0.66
C SER A 32 30.34 -9.19 0.03
N VAL A 33 30.78 -8.49 -1.02
CA VAL A 33 29.95 -7.48 -1.71
C VAL A 33 28.79 -8.15 -2.43
N MET A 34 29.03 -9.26 -3.12
CA MET A 34 27.98 -10.01 -3.83
C MET A 34 26.94 -10.57 -2.85
N SER A 35 27.38 -11.13 -1.72
CA SER A 35 26.48 -11.63 -0.66
C SER A 35 25.62 -10.51 -0.06
N SER A 36 26.23 -9.36 0.24
CA SER A 36 25.51 -8.18 0.75
C SER A 36 24.46 -7.68 -0.24
N SER A 37 24.80 -7.61 -1.53
CA SER A 37 23.86 -7.23 -2.59
C SER A 37 22.67 -8.19 -2.67
N LEU A 38 22.91 -9.51 -2.63
CA LEU A 38 21.85 -10.52 -2.67
C LEU A 38 20.96 -10.47 -1.42
N GLN A 39 21.55 -10.21 -0.24
CA GLN A 39 20.79 -10.07 1.00
C GLN A 39 19.90 -8.83 0.98
N ASN A 40 20.40 -7.71 0.46
CA ASN A 40 19.61 -6.48 0.32
C ASN A 40 18.43 -6.69 -0.64
N GLN A 41 18.67 -7.34 -1.79
CA GLN A 41 17.60 -7.68 -2.73
C GLN A 41 16.52 -8.57 -2.09
N LYS A 42 16.92 -9.62 -1.36
CA LYS A 42 15.95 -10.46 -0.62
C LYS A 42 15.20 -9.71 0.46
N THR A 43 15.87 -8.79 1.15
CA THR A 43 15.23 -7.98 2.18
C THR A 43 14.19 -7.04 1.57
N GLU A 44 14.52 -6.40 0.46
CA GLU A 44 13.60 -5.54 -0.28
C GLU A 44 12.42 -6.34 -0.85
N GLU A 45 12.68 -7.51 -1.45
CA GLU A 45 11.65 -8.42 -1.97
C GLU A 45 10.68 -8.87 -0.86
N ASN A 46 11.19 -9.25 0.31
CA ASN A 46 10.37 -9.62 1.46
C ASN A 46 9.50 -8.44 1.95
N VAL A 47 10.06 -7.23 2.02
CA VAL A 47 9.29 -6.03 2.40
C VAL A 47 8.21 -5.73 1.36
N GLN A 48 8.50 -5.93 0.07
CA GLN A 48 7.50 -5.76 -0.99
C GLN A 48 6.39 -6.81 -0.87
N LEU A 49 6.72 -8.08 -0.66
CA LEU A 49 5.76 -9.16 -0.43
C LEU A 49 4.85 -8.87 0.76
N GLU A 50 5.42 -8.49 1.91
CA GLU A 50 4.64 -8.16 3.11
C GLU A 50 3.66 -7.00 2.85
N ASN A 51 4.14 -5.93 2.21
CA ASN A 51 3.31 -4.79 1.85
C ASN A 51 2.16 -5.18 0.89
N LEU A 52 2.43 -6.02 -0.10
CA LEU A 52 1.42 -6.51 -1.04
C LEU A 52 0.39 -7.41 -0.36
N THR A 53 0.84 -8.29 0.52
CA THR A 53 -0.03 -9.16 1.32
C THR A 53 -0.96 -8.31 2.20
N GLU A 54 -0.44 -7.27 2.84
CA GLU A 54 -1.24 -6.29 3.58
C GLU A 54 -2.22 -5.52 2.70
N MET A 55 -1.81 -5.11 1.50
CA MET A 55 -2.70 -4.44 0.54
C MET A 55 -3.87 -5.34 0.16
N GLY A 56 -3.61 -6.62 -0.11
CA GLY A 56 -4.65 -7.59 -0.41
C GLY A 56 -5.63 -7.78 0.76
N ILE A 57 -5.12 -7.91 1.99
CA ILE A 57 -5.97 -7.98 3.19
C ILE A 57 -6.92 -6.80 3.28
N ARG A 58 -6.40 -5.58 3.10
CA ARG A 58 -7.20 -4.36 3.18
C ARG A 58 -8.17 -4.21 2.02
N TYR A 59 -7.75 -4.58 0.81
CA TYR A 59 -8.60 -4.61 -0.38
C TYR A 59 -9.83 -5.48 -0.13
N PHE A 60 -9.65 -6.69 0.38
CA PHE A 60 -10.76 -7.58 0.69
C PHE A 60 -11.68 -7.02 1.77
N ARG A 61 -11.14 -6.51 2.89
CA ARG A 61 -11.96 -5.90 3.94
C ARG A 61 -12.78 -4.71 3.44
N ASN A 62 -12.18 -3.86 2.59
CA ASN A 62 -12.88 -2.72 1.99
C ASN A 62 -13.96 -3.17 1.01
N ASP A 63 -13.69 -4.20 0.21
CA ASP A 63 -14.69 -4.73 -0.73
C ASP A 63 -15.86 -5.40 -0.01
N VAL A 64 -15.58 -6.17 1.05
CA VAL A 64 -16.59 -6.68 1.97
C VAL A 64 -17.41 -5.53 2.57
N ALA A 65 -16.75 -4.48 3.09
CA ALA A 65 -17.46 -3.36 3.67
C ALA A 65 -18.37 -2.63 2.65
N LYS A 66 -17.89 -2.49 1.42
CA LYS A 66 -18.61 -1.85 0.31
C LYS A 66 -19.82 -2.67 -0.14
N ASN A 67 -19.66 -4.00 -0.28
CA ASN A 67 -20.66 -4.87 -0.90
C ASN A 67 -21.61 -5.54 0.11
N ILE A 68 -21.21 -5.65 1.38
CA ILE A 68 -21.95 -6.40 2.41
C ILE A 68 -22.49 -5.52 3.54
N THR A 69 -21.74 -4.52 4.02
CA THR A 69 -22.07 -3.78 5.26
C THR A 69 -22.52 -2.33 5.05
N ALA A 70 -22.68 -1.87 3.80
CA ALA A 70 -23.00 -0.47 3.48
C ALA A 70 -22.05 0.55 4.15
N GLY A 71 -20.77 0.20 4.30
CA GLY A 71 -19.75 1.06 4.91
C GLY A 71 -19.56 0.88 6.42
N GLY A 72 -20.23 -0.08 7.07
CA GLY A 72 -20.07 -0.39 8.50
C GLY A 72 -19.32 -1.69 8.79
N MET A 73 -19.34 -2.14 10.06
CA MET A 73 -18.94 -3.50 10.47
C MET A 73 -20.16 -4.40 10.77
N THR A 74 -21.35 -3.95 10.41
CA THR A 74 -22.62 -4.64 10.65
C THR A 74 -23.28 -5.07 9.35
N THR A 75 -23.91 -6.23 9.32
CA THR A 75 -24.69 -6.70 8.18
C THR A 75 -25.95 -7.43 8.63
N SER A 76 -27.02 -7.30 7.86
CA SER A 76 -28.24 -8.10 8.02
C SER A 76 -28.29 -9.29 7.06
N LYS A 77 -27.27 -9.44 6.18
CA LYS A 77 -27.20 -10.52 5.21
C LYS A 77 -26.84 -11.84 5.88
N SER A 78 -27.49 -12.92 5.48
CA SER A 78 -27.15 -14.26 6.00
C SER A 78 -25.78 -14.72 5.46
N PRO A 79 -25.13 -15.71 6.10
CA PRO A 79 -23.89 -16.31 5.59
C PRO A 79 -23.98 -16.76 4.12
N ASP A 80 -25.12 -17.32 3.69
CA ASP A 80 -25.32 -17.76 2.31
C ASP A 80 -25.37 -16.58 1.32
N GLU A 81 -26.02 -15.48 1.70
CA GLU A 81 -26.08 -14.26 0.89
C GLU A 81 -24.70 -13.58 0.81
N ILE A 82 -23.96 -13.57 1.92
CA ILE A 82 -22.59 -13.10 1.97
C ILE A 82 -21.73 -13.98 1.06
N MET A 83 -21.81 -15.30 1.18
CA MET A 83 -21.07 -16.23 0.33
C MET A 83 -21.39 -16.01 -1.16
N ALA A 84 -22.66 -15.81 -1.51
CA ALA A 84 -23.06 -15.49 -2.89
C ALA A 84 -22.48 -14.16 -3.39
N ALA A 85 -22.37 -13.14 -2.52
CA ALA A 85 -21.72 -11.88 -2.84
C ALA A 85 -20.20 -12.04 -3.00
N LEU A 86 -19.56 -12.83 -2.13
CA LEU A 86 -18.12 -13.09 -2.17
C LEU A 86 -17.69 -13.94 -3.36
N LYS A 87 -18.55 -14.82 -3.90
CA LYS A 87 -18.25 -15.59 -5.12
C LYS A 87 -17.88 -14.71 -6.33
N LYS A 88 -18.34 -13.46 -6.36
CA LYS A 88 -17.94 -12.48 -7.38
C LYS A 88 -16.51 -11.94 -7.20
N ILE A 89 -15.97 -12.07 -5.99
CA ILE A 89 -14.62 -11.66 -5.61
C ILE A 89 -13.65 -12.83 -5.80
N ASP A 90 -14.11 -14.06 -5.58
CA ASP A 90 -13.34 -15.30 -5.66
C ASP A 90 -12.82 -15.63 -7.08
N GLU A 91 -13.36 -14.98 -8.12
CA GLU A 91 -12.79 -14.99 -9.48
C GLU A 91 -11.53 -14.08 -9.59
N ALA A 92 -10.70 -14.11 -8.55
CA ALA A 92 -9.64 -13.16 -8.25
C ALA A 92 -8.58 -13.08 -9.37
N GLU A 93 -8.85 -12.20 -10.31
CA GLU A 93 -7.89 -11.72 -11.30
C GLU A 93 -6.67 -11.17 -10.55
N LEU A 94 -5.47 -11.61 -10.94
CA LEU A 94 -4.23 -11.05 -10.39
C LEU A 94 -4.28 -9.55 -10.60
N ILE A 95 -4.22 -8.76 -9.52
CA ILE A 95 -4.23 -7.31 -9.61
C ILE A 95 -2.77 -6.87 -9.85
N PRO A 96 -2.39 -6.48 -11.09
CA PRO A 96 -1.04 -6.01 -11.34
C PRO A 96 -0.86 -4.62 -10.76
N LEU A 97 0.32 -4.35 -10.21
CA LEU A 97 0.74 -3.00 -9.84
C LEU A 97 1.76 -2.51 -10.87
N GLY A 98 1.26 -1.85 -11.93
CA GLY A 98 2.08 -1.15 -12.94
C GLY A 98 1.94 -1.68 -14.38
N THR A 99 2.35 -0.86 -15.35
CA THR A 99 2.30 -1.19 -16.79
C THR A 99 3.56 -1.84 -17.35
N ASP A 100 4.71 -1.72 -16.67
CA ASP A 100 6.02 -2.14 -17.22
C ASP A 100 6.78 -3.19 -16.40
N SER A 101 6.27 -3.63 -15.25
CA SER A 101 6.92 -4.66 -14.44
C SER A 101 5.92 -5.74 -14.06
N GLY A 102 5.80 -6.76 -14.91
CA GLY A 102 4.99 -7.95 -14.67
C GLY A 102 5.38 -8.78 -13.44
N THR A 103 6.13 -8.22 -12.49
CA THR A 103 6.73 -8.89 -11.33
C THR A 103 5.97 -8.68 -10.03
N MET A 104 5.24 -7.57 -9.83
CA MET A 104 4.49 -7.33 -8.59
C MET A 104 2.99 -7.51 -8.80
N LYS A 105 2.41 -8.51 -8.16
CA LYS A 105 0.98 -8.83 -8.24
C LYS A 105 0.50 -9.27 -6.87
N TYR A 106 -0.77 -9.02 -6.58
CA TYR A 106 -1.42 -9.69 -5.45
C TYR A 106 -2.76 -10.27 -5.88
N ARG A 107 -3.19 -11.29 -5.15
CA ARG A 107 -4.48 -11.94 -5.30
C ARG A 107 -5.09 -12.08 -3.92
N VAL A 108 -6.39 -11.87 -3.83
CA VAL A 108 -7.12 -12.11 -2.58
C VAL A 108 -8.32 -12.95 -2.89
N GLY A 109 -8.46 -14.05 -2.17
CA GLY A 109 -9.52 -15.02 -2.37
C GLY A 109 -10.07 -15.48 -1.03
N TYR A 110 -11.33 -15.85 -1.03
CA TYR A 110 -11.93 -16.54 0.09
C TYR A 110 -11.41 -17.99 0.09
N ILE A 111 -11.13 -18.58 1.26
CA ILE A 111 -10.52 -19.93 1.31
C ILE A 111 -11.52 -20.99 1.74
N ASN A 112 -12.30 -20.65 2.76
CA ASN A 112 -13.16 -21.56 3.51
C ASN A 112 -14.47 -20.88 3.84
N GLU A 113 -15.44 -21.65 4.27
CA GLU A 113 -16.82 -21.27 4.57
C GLU A 113 -16.99 -19.95 5.36
N VAL A 114 -17.93 -19.15 4.86
CA VAL A 114 -18.57 -18.08 5.64
C VAL A 114 -19.48 -18.76 6.66
N ARG A 115 -19.21 -18.56 7.94
CA ARG A 115 -19.93 -19.25 9.02
C ARG A 115 -20.25 -18.31 10.15
N TYR A 116 -21.23 -18.67 10.97
CA TYR A 116 -21.43 -18.01 12.26
C TYR A 116 -20.25 -18.30 13.18
N ASP A 117 -19.93 -17.33 14.02
CA ASP A 117 -18.97 -17.51 15.11
C ASP A 117 -19.57 -18.50 16.13
N PRO A 118 -18.89 -19.63 16.42
CA PRO A 118 -19.42 -20.67 17.29
C PRO A 118 -19.59 -20.21 18.74
N GLU A 119 -18.89 -19.15 19.14
CA GLU A 119 -18.98 -18.58 20.49
C GLU A 119 -20.03 -17.46 20.59
N ASP A 120 -20.38 -16.82 19.46
CA ASP A 120 -21.30 -15.68 19.42
C ASP A 120 -22.02 -15.59 18.07
N THR A 121 -23.26 -16.10 18.00
CA THR A 121 -24.05 -16.11 16.77
C THR A 121 -24.37 -14.72 16.19
N ASN A 122 -24.09 -13.64 16.95
CA ASN A 122 -24.17 -12.27 16.44
C ASN A 122 -22.97 -11.89 15.58
N TYR A 123 -22.06 -12.83 15.29
CA TYR A 123 -20.94 -12.59 14.40
C TYR A 123 -20.87 -13.63 13.28
N ILE A 124 -20.44 -13.15 12.12
CA ILE A 124 -20.13 -13.98 10.95
C ILE A 124 -18.62 -13.89 10.73
N LEU A 125 -17.99 -15.04 10.59
CA LEU A 125 -16.57 -15.22 10.32
C LEU A 125 -16.37 -15.52 8.84
N ILE A 126 -15.44 -14.79 8.21
CA ILE A 126 -15.06 -14.96 6.81
C ILE A 126 -13.55 -15.21 6.78
N ASP A 127 -13.15 -16.43 6.40
CA ASP A 127 -11.73 -16.76 6.23
C ASP A 127 -11.28 -16.44 4.80
N TYR A 128 -10.20 -15.67 4.68
CA TYR A 128 -9.66 -15.25 3.38
C TYR A 128 -8.14 -15.32 3.34
N LYS A 129 -7.59 -15.50 2.13
CA LYS A 129 -6.16 -15.55 1.84
C LYS A 129 -5.77 -14.35 1.00
N SER A 130 -4.75 -13.63 1.43
CA SER A 130 -4.03 -12.68 0.60
C SER A 130 -2.72 -13.32 0.16
N GLU A 131 -2.46 -13.32 -1.15
CA GLU A 131 -1.24 -13.84 -1.76
C GLU A 131 -0.54 -12.71 -2.50
N ALA A 132 0.74 -12.51 -2.20
CA ALA A 132 1.60 -11.57 -2.88
C ALA A 132 2.61 -12.30 -3.75
N PHE A 133 2.94 -11.71 -4.89
CA PHE A 133 3.93 -12.18 -5.83
C PHE A 133 4.87 -11.01 -6.16
N VAL A 134 6.17 -11.21 -5.94
CA VAL A 134 7.24 -10.28 -6.31
C VAL A 134 8.29 -11.09 -7.04
N ASN A 135 8.45 -10.85 -8.35
CA ASN A 135 9.28 -11.67 -9.24
C ASN A 135 8.82 -13.14 -9.22
N ASP A 136 9.68 -14.06 -8.76
CA ASP A 136 9.41 -15.48 -8.59
C ASP A 136 9.10 -15.86 -7.13
N ALA A 137 9.16 -14.90 -6.20
CA ALA A 137 8.84 -15.14 -4.80
C ALA A 137 7.35 -14.91 -4.54
N MET A 138 6.83 -15.71 -3.61
CA MET A 138 5.44 -15.68 -3.17
C MET A 138 5.40 -15.66 -1.65
N ASP A 139 4.50 -14.86 -1.12
CA ASP A 139 4.13 -14.86 0.29
C ASP A 139 2.60 -14.91 0.41
N ASP A 140 2.11 -15.50 1.49
CA ASP A 140 0.69 -15.53 1.75
C ASP A 140 0.33 -15.37 3.22
N LYS A 141 -0.88 -14.84 3.45
CA LYS A 141 -1.41 -14.66 4.79
C LYS A 141 -2.90 -14.96 4.81
N VAL A 142 -3.28 -15.80 5.76
CA VAL A 142 -4.67 -16.16 6.05
C VAL A 142 -5.14 -15.34 7.23
N GLU A 143 -6.30 -14.72 7.10
CA GLU A 143 -6.95 -13.99 8.19
C GLU A 143 -8.45 -14.28 8.22
N THR A 144 -9.05 -14.07 9.40
CA THR A 144 -10.49 -14.17 9.63
C THR A 144 -11.07 -12.78 9.83
N TYR A 145 -12.01 -12.39 8.99
CA TYR A 145 -12.76 -11.15 9.15
C TYR A 145 -14.05 -11.43 9.93
N ARG A 146 -14.26 -10.68 11.02
CA ARG A 146 -15.40 -10.84 11.94
C ARG A 146 -16.39 -9.71 11.73
N LEU A 147 -17.57 -10.02 11.21
CA LEU A 147 -18.67 -9.09 10.93
C LEU A 147 -19.76 -9.23 11.97
N LYS A 148 -20.30 -8.12 12.48
CA LYS A 148 -21.45 -8.17 13.39
C LYS A 148 -22.74 -8.40 12.58
N TYR A 149 -23.47 -9.45 12.89
CA TYR A 149 -24.76 -9.76 12.32
C TYR A 149 -25.87 -9.07 13.13
N THR A 150 -26.75 -8.35 12.44
CA THR A 150 -27.90 -7.66 13.05
C THR A 150 -29.23 -8.23 12.58
N GLY A 151 -29.21 -9.27 11.74
CA GLY A 151 -30.42 -10.02 11.42
C GLY A 151 -30.81 -10.89 12.61
N SER A 152 -32.11 -11.11 12.81
CA SER A 152 -32.56 -12.13 13.76
C SER A 152 -32.29 -13.51 13.14
N PRO A 153 -31.54 -14.41 13.81
CA PRO A 153 -31.32 -15.77 13.31
C PRO A 153 -32.61 -16.58 13.15
N GLU A 154 -33.68 -16.18 13.85
CA GLU A 154 -34.99 -16.82 13.82
C GLU A 154 -36.09 -15.74 13.78
N GLY A 155 -37.14 -15.96 12.99
CA GLY A 155 -38.26 -15.04 12.81
C GLY A 155 -38.99 -14.75 14.13
N GLY A 156 -38.57 -13.69 14.80
CA GLY A 156 -39.18 -13.10 15.99
C GLY A 156 -39.49 -11.64 15.70
N GLU A 157 -40.67 -11.23 16.15
CA GLU A 157 -41.40 -10.00 15.82
C GLU A 157 -40.55 -8.72 15.94
N GLU A 158 -40.81 -7.79 15.01
CA GLU A 158 -40.17 -6.48 14.91
C GLU A 158 -40.37 -5.66 16.20
N GLU A 159 -39.29 -5.47 16.97
CA GLU A 159 -39.22 -4.38 17.94
C GLU A 159 -38.87 -3.07 17.23
N GLU A 160 -39.76 -2.10 17.33
CA GLU A 160 -39.56 -0.72 16.88
C GLU A 160 -38.31 -0.13 17.54
N ASN A 161 -37.29 0.17 16.73
CA ASN A 161 -36.07 0.82 17.19
C ASN A 161 -36.35 2.24 17.69
N GLU A 162 -36.00 2.50 18.95
CA GLU A 162 -35.73 3.85 19.45
C GLU A 162 -34.61 4.49 18.61
N GLU A 163 -34.91 5.64 18.01
CA GLU A 163 -33.94 6.50 17.33
C GLU A 163 -32.85 6.92 18.31
N ASN A 164 -31.69 6.26 18.23
CA ASN A 164 -30.49 6.78 18.86
C ASN A 164 -30.15 8.14 18.21
N PRO A 165 -29.98 9.23 19.00
CA PRO A 165 -29.60 10.52 18.44
C PRO A 165 -28.23 10.39 17.75
N PRO A 166 -28.03 11.09 16.62
CA PRO A 166 -26.78 11.02 15.88
C PRO A 166 -25.61 11.41 16.80
N PRO A 167 -24.44 10.74 16.68
CA PRO A 167 -23.28 11.07 17.48
C PRO A 167 -22.94 12.55 17.30
N SER A 168 -23.01 13.26 18.43
CA SER A 168 -22.64 14.66 18.61
C SER A 168 -21.23 14.91 18.07
N GLY A 169 -21.12 15.90 17.19
CA GLY A 169 -19.95 16.15 16.35
C GLY A 169 -18.68 16.56 17.12
N GLY A 170 -17.61 15.81 16.86
CA GLY A 170 -16.25 16.34 16.80
C GLY A 170 -15.99 16.98 15.44
N ASN A 171 -15.21 18.06 15.40
CA ASN A 171 -14.98 18.91 14.23
C ASN A 171 -14.06 18.30 13.15
N ASP A 172 -14.18 17.00 12.84
CA ASP A 172 -13.31 16.26 11.90
C ASP A 172 -13.95 16.09 10.50
N ARG A 173 -14.78 17.05 10.07
CA ARG A 173 -15.59 16.98 8.83
C ARG A 173 -14.81 17.26 7.52
N GLY A 174 -13.53 16.89 7.44
CA GLY A 174 -12.71 17.21 6.27
C GLY A 174 -12.56 16.08 5.26
N CYS A 175 -12.53 14.83 5.75
CA CYS A 175 -11.91 13.78 4.98
C CYS A 175 -12.78 13.17 3.91
N LEU A 176 -13.89 12.59 4.31
CA LEU A 176 -14.55 11.60 3.49
C LEU A 176 -15.89 11.19 4.10
N ASP A 177 -16.87 11.11 3.23
CA ASP A 177 -17.98 10.17 3.34
C ASP A 177 -17.53 8.88 2.61
N LEU A 178 -16.54 8.15 3.16
CA LEU A 178 -16.05 6.87 2.59
C LEU A 178 -17.15 5.80 2.59
N ASN A 179 -18.20 6.01 3.40
CA ASN A 179 -19.30 5.07 3.56
C ASN A 179 -20.37 5.22 2.47
N SER A 180 -20.40 6.35 1.75
CA SER A 180 -21.31 6.56 0.62
C SER A 180 -20.60 6.30 -0.72
N LYS A 181 -20.72 5.07 -1.21
CA LYS A 181 -20.68 4.67 -2.65
C LYS A 181 -19.98 5.68 -3.57
N ASN A 182 -18.68 5.47 -3.88
CA ASN A 182 -17.88 6.24 -4.85
C ASN A 182 -17.36 7.60 -4.35
N GLY A 183 -16.69 7.62 -3.20
CA GLY A 183 -16.18 8.84 -2.57
C GLY A 183 -15.17 9.60 -3.44
N LYS A 184 -15.65 10.62 -4.15
CA LYS A 184 -14.80 11.64 -4.78
C LYS A 184 -14.13 12.45 -3.68
N ILE A 185 -12.81 12.41 -3.60
CA ILE A 185 -12.05 13.25 -2.66
C ILE A 185 -11.86 14.62 -3.30
N HIS A 186 -12.68 15.59 -2.88
CA HIS A 186 -12.55 16.99 -3.27
C HIS A 186 -12.28 17.85 -2.04
N LEU A 187 -11.01 18.18 -1.82
CA LEU A 187 -10.58 19.04 -0.73
C LEU A 187 -10.32 20.46 -1.24
N SER A 188 -10.80 21.46 -0.50
CA SER A 188 -10.61 22.88 -0.82
C SER A 188 -10.48 23.72 0.44
N GLY A 189 -10.14 25.00 0.30
CA GLY A 189 -10.00 25.91 1.45
C GLY A 189 -8.80 25.54 2.33
N LYS A 190 -8.96 25.50 3.66
CA LYS A 190 -7.91 25.12 4.62
C LYS A 190 -8.18 23.76 5.27
N THR A 191 -8.81 22.85 4.52
CA THR A 191 -9.27 21.57 5.05
C THR A 191 -8.11 20.62 5.26
N TYR A 192 -8.06 19.94 6.40
CA TYR A 192 -7.12 18.85 6.64
C TYR A 192 -7.87 17.53 6.65
N CYS A 193 -7.31 16.53 5.99
CA CYS A 193 -7.81 15.17 5.97
C CYS A 193 -6.67 14.20 6.28
N TYR A 194 -6.88 13.31 7.25
CA TYR A 194 -6.01 12.19 7.57
C TYR A 194 -6.74 10.85 7.37
N LEU A 195 -6.12 9.95 6.61
CA LEU A 195 -6.59 8.60 6.38
C LEU A 195 -5.53 7.61 6.87
N LYS A 196 -5.95 6.68 7.73
CA LYS A 196 -5.06 5.61 8.19
C LYS A 196 -5.34 4.32 7.44
N GLY A 197 -4.31 3.79 6.81
CA GLY A 197 -4.29 2.51 6.13
C GLY A 197 -4.04 2.59 4.63
N SER A 198 -4.15 1.44 3.97
CA SER A 198 -3.95 1.34 2.52
C SER A 198 -5.27 1.33 1.76
N PHE A 199 -5.33 2.06 0.64
CA PHE A 199 -6.56 2.34 -0.10
C PHE A 199 -6.40 2.11 -1.60
N VAL A 200 -7.49 1.72 -2.26
CA VAL A 200 -7.63 1.80 -3.72
C VAL A 200 -8.71 2.84 -3.98
N ILE A 201 -8.35 3.91 -4.69
CA ILE A 201 -9.25 5.02 -4.98
C ILE A 201 -9.56 5.04 -6.47
N ASP A 202 -10.80 4.66 -6.77
CA ASP A 202 -11.32 4.49 -8.12
C ASP A 202 -11.87 5.79 -8.75
N GLU A 203 -11.91 6.88 -8.00
CA GLU A 203 -12.46 8.18 -8.41
C GLU A 203 -11.37 9.26 -8.54
N PRO A 204 -11.55 10.28 -9.40
CA PRO A 204 -10.62 11.39 -9.49
C PRO A 204 -10.53 12.17 -8.18
N ILE A 205 -9.31 12.58 -7.82
CA ILE A 205 -9.05 13.41 -6.65
C ILE A 205 -8.75 14.83 -7.07
N LYS A 206 -9.28 15.78 -6.29
CA LYS A 206 -8.97 17.19 -6.42
C LYS A 206 -8.66 17.83 -5.07
N ILE A 207 -7.45 18.36 -4.91
CA ILE A 207 -6.99 19.07 -3.71
C ILE A 207 -6.64 20.50 -4.10
N THR A 208 -7.33 21.48 -3.54
CA THR A 208 -7.19 22.90 -3.89
C THR A 208 -7.10 23.81 -2.66
N GLY A 209 -6.73 25.07 -2.84
CA GLY A 209 -6.58 26.01 -1.73
C GLY A 209 -5.33 25.67 -0.90
N GLN A 210 -5.45 25.62 0.42
CA GLN A 210 -4.44 25.17 1.38
C GLN A 210 -4.80 23.79 1.98
N ALA A 211 -5.64 23.02 1.29
CA ALA A 211 -6.11 21.76 1.82
C ALA A 211 -5.02 20.69 1.82
N THR A 212 -5.04 19.80 2.79
CA THR A 212 -4.05 18.72 2.95
C THR A 212 -4.75 17.38 3.06
N LEU A 213 -4.31 16.40 2.28
CA LEU A 213 -4.67 14.99 2.41
C LEU A 213 -3.44 14.23 2.87
N GLU A 214 -3.52 13.60 4.02
CA GLU A 214 -2.49 12.77 4.61
C GLU A 214 -2.97 11.33 4.63
N ILE A 215 -2.15 10.39 4.15
CA ILE A 215 -2.44 8.96 4.14
C ILE A 215 -1.30 8.22 4.82
N ASP A 216 -1.58 7.63 5.98
CA ASP A 216 -0.68 6.73 6.70
C ASP A 216 -0.90 5.29 6.22
N GLY A 217 -0.29 4.96 5.08
CA GLY A 217 -0.40 3.68 4.41
C GLY A 217 -0.20 3.79 2.89
N SER A 218 -0.43 2.69 2.18
CA SER A 218 -0.18 2.62 0.73
C SER A 218 -1.43 2.92 -0.10
N VAL A 219 -1.31 3.59 -1.23
CA VAL A 219 -2.49 3.99 -2.02
C VAL A 219 -2.35 3.75 -3.52
N VAL A 220 -3.40 3.23 -4.14
CA VAL A 220 -3.52 3.12 -5.60
C VAL A 220 -4.57 4.09 -6.09
N PHE A 221 -4.16 5.07 -6.89
CA PHE A 221 -5.05 6.01 -7.57
C PHE A 221 -5.33 5.53 -8.99
N ARG A 222 -6.50 4.92 -9.21
CA ARG A 222 -6.88 4.44 -10.55
C ARG A 222 -7.30 5.55 -11.51
N LYS A 223 -7.60 6.74 -10.98
CA LYS A 223 -7.99 7.93 -11.75
C LYS A 223 -7.08 9.11 -11.45
N SER A 224 -7.27 10.20 -12.19
CA SER A 224 -6.40 11.37 -12.13
C SER A 224 -6.39 12.03 -10.75
N VAL A 225 -5.23 12.53 -10.35
CA VAL A 225 -5.04 13.32 -9.13
C VAL A 225 -4.66 14.75 -9.51
N ASP A 226 -5.46 15.72 -9.09
CA ASP A 226 -5.26 17.15 -9.39
C ASP A 226 -5.04 17.95 -8.10
N ILE A 227 -3.83 18.47 -7.93
CA ILE A 227 -3.43 19.29 -6.79
C ILE A 227 -3.13 20.69 -7.30
N ALA A 228 -3.81 21.70 -6.75
CA ALA A 228 -3.65 23.09 -7.14
C ALA A 228 -3.59 24.05 -5.94
N GLY A 229 -3.12 25.28 -6.17
CA GLY A 229 -3.01 26.29 -5.11
C GLY A 229 -1.82 26.02 -4.20
N GLN A 230 -2.05 25.84 -2.91
CA GLN A 230 -1.11 25.40 -1.87
C GLN A 230 -1.55 24.04 -1.28
N GLY A 231 -2.29 23.24 -2.05
CA GLY A 231 -2.78 21.94 -1.60
C GLY A 231 -1.64 20.94 -1.41
N ASN A 232 -1.77 20.04 -0.43
CA ASN A 232 -0.77 19.04 -0.11
C ASN A 232 -1.38 17.63 -0.14
N LEU A 233 -0.61 16.67 -0.66
CA LEU A 233 -0.87 15.24 -0.56
C LEU A 233 0.36 14.58 0.06
N ASP A 234 0.21 14.09 1.28
CA ASP A 234 1.26 13.47 2.07
C ASP A 234 0.95 11.98 2.22
N ILE A 235 1.88 11.12 1.82
CA ILE A 235 1.71 9.66 1.83
C ILE A 235 2.87 9.02 2.60
N PHE A 236 2.56 8.30 3.66
CA PHE A 236 3.51 7.49 4.43
C PHE A 236 3.34 6.03 4.06
N GLY A 237 3.83 5.66 2.88
CA GLY A 237 3.67 4.34 2.29
C GLY A 237 3.92 4.32 0.80
N SER A 238 3.63 3.19 0.16
CA SER A 238 3.80 3.02 -1.29
C SER A 238 2.61 3.57 -2.05
N ILE A 239 2.85 4.23 -3.17
CA ILE A 239 1.81 4.85 -3.98
C ILE A 239 1.93 4.53 -5.45
N HIS A 240 0.81 4.24 -6.10
CA HIS A 240 0.72 4.00 -7.53
C HIS A 240 -0.34 4.91 -8.15
N PHE A 241 0.06 5.70 -9.15
CA PHE A 241 -0.85 6.50 -9.97
C PHE A 241 -1.01 5.87 -11.36
N ASN A 242 -2.19 5.31 -11.63
CA ASN A 242 -2.50 4.69 -12.93
C ASN A 242 -2.81 5.73 -14.02
N GLU A 243 -3.17 6.94 -13.60
CA GLU A 243 -3.61 8.02 -14.49
C GLU A 243 -2.84 9.31 -14.25
N ASN A 244 -3.19 10.35 -15.01
CA ASN A 244 -2.49 11.63 -14.97
C ASN A 244 -2.49 12.26 -13.57
N VAL A 245 -1.31 12.71 -13.15
CA VAL A 245 -1.12 13.52 -11.94
C VAL A 245 -0.80 14.96 -12.35
N PHE A 246 -1.58 15.90 -11.84
CA PHE A 246 -1.41 17.33 -12.10
C PHE A 246 -1.07 18.05 -10.82
N VAL A 247 0.08 18.73 -10.79
CA VAL A 247 0.49 19.58 -9.65
C VAL A 247 0.65 21.01 -10.15
N ARG A 248 -0.21 21.91 -9.68
CA ARG A 248 -0.33 23.30 -10.18
C ARG A 248 -0.15 24.32 -9.06
N GLY A 249 0.32 25.51 -9.41
CA GLY A 249 0.53 26.59 -8.45
C GLY A 249 1.71 26.28 -7.54
N ASN A 250 1.51 26.21 -6.23
CA ASN A 250 2.46 25.81 -5.20
C ASN A 250 2.03 24.48 -4.53
N GLY A 251 1.23 23.65 -5.22
CA GLY A 251 0.79 22.36 -4.68
C GLY A 251 1.95 21.40 -4.45
N LYS A 252 1.80 20.48 -3.49
CA LYS A 252 2.85 19.55 -3.10
C LYS A 252 2.33 18.12 -3.02
N ILE A 253 3.16 17.19 -3.46
CA ILE A 253 3.03 15.76 -3.16
C ILE A 253 4.29 15.37 -2.37
N ILE A 254 4.13 14.78 -1.20
CA ILE A 254 5.22 14.26 -0.38
C ILE A 254 4.95 12.78 -0.15
N ILE A 255 5.92 11.95 -0.51
CA ILE A 255 5.81 10.49 -0.43
C ILE A 255 7.01 10.00 0.37
N ASP A 256 6.77 9.46 1.55
CA ASP A 256 7.73 8.72 2.33
C ASP A 256 7.47 7.22 2.12
N GLY A 257 8.02 6.70 1.02
CA GLY A 257 7.82 5.35 0.53
C GLY A 257 8.19 5.20 -0.95
N SER A 258 7.64 4.19 -1.61
CA SER A 258 7.85 3.95 -3.05
C SER A 258 6.78 4.65 -3.87
N VAL A 259 7.12 5.14 -5.07
CA VAL A 259 6.15 5.71 -6.00
C VAL A 259 6.25 5.07 -7.37
N GLN A 260 5.10 4.84 -7.99
CA GLN A 260 4.98 4.47 -9.39
C GLN A 260 4.01 5.43 -10.09
N PHE A 261 4.43 5.95 -11.25
CA PHE A 261 3.58 6.74 -12.14
C PHE A 261 3.48 6.03 -13.48
N ASP A 262 2.27 5.59 -13.88
CA ASP A 262 2.06 5.01 -15.22
C ASP A 262 2.15 6.08 -16.31
N LYS A 263 1.90 7.35 -15.95
CA LYS A 263 2.06 8.51 -16.83
C LYS A 263 2.89 9.57 -16.13
N PRO A 264 3.85 10.22 -16.81
CA PRO A 264 4.67 11.26 -16.19
C PRO A 264 3.81 12.37 -15.56
N PRO A 265 4.08 12.77 -14.30
CA PRO A 265 3.31 13.82 -13.65
C PRO A 265 3.54 15.18 -14.34
N SER A 266 2.47 15.96 -14.48
CA SER A 266 2.53 17.31 -15.05
C SER A 266 2.62 18.36 -13.95
N ARG A 267 3.70 19.15 -13.95
CA ARG A 267 3.90 20.26 -13.02
C ARG A 267 3.75 21.60 -13.74
N LYS A 268 2.95 22.51 -13.17
CA LYS A 268 2.80 23.90 -13.65
C LYS A 268 2.93 24.89 -12.49
N GLY A 269 3.83 25.87 -12.61
CA GLY A 269 4.15 26.80 -11.51
C GLY A 269 5.26 26.24 -10.62
N ASN A 270 5.22 26.52 -9.32
CA ASN A 270 6.18 26.05 -8.31
C ASN A 270 5.73 24.75 -7.62
N GLY A 271 4.89 23.94 -8.27
CA GLY A 271 4.43 22.69 -7.71
C GLY A 271 5.57 21.67 -7.58
N SER A 272 5.62 20.92 -6.48
CA SER A 272 6.70 19.96 -6.22
C SER A 272 6.17 18.57 -5.91
N ILE A 273 6.96 17.55 -6.26
CA ILE A 273 6.71 16.16 -5.91
C ILE A 273 7.99 15.67 -5.25
N LYS A 274 7.92 15.26 -3.99
CA LYS A 274 9.06 14.75 -3.24
C LYS A 274 8.83 13.29 -2.88
N VAL A 275 9.85 12.47 -3.12
CA VAL A 275 9.87 11.05 -2.77
C VAL A 275 11.07 10.84 -1.87
N ASN A 276 10.85 10.35 -0.65
CA ASN A 276 11.89 10.14 0.36
C ASN A 276 12.79 11.38 0.53
N LYS A 277 12.15 12.55 0.66
CA LYS A 277 12.77 13.88 0.80
C LYS A 277 13.56 14.37 -0.43
N GLN A 278 13.58 13.64 -1.54
CA GLN A 278 14.22 14.04 -2.80
C GLN A 278 13.18 14.56 -3.80
N GLU A 279 13.51 15.62 -4.55
CA GLU A 279 12.64 16.09 -5.63
C GLU A 279 12.57 15.06 -6.76
N TYR A 280 11.35 14.63 -7.08
CA TYR A 280 11.07 13.77 -8.21
C TYR A 280 11.21 14.59 -9.50
N LYS A 281 12.08 14.15 -10.41
CA LYS A 281 12.41 14.89 -11.63
C LYS A 281 11.52 14.53 -12.80
#